data_AF-A0A0P8C3Z4-F1
#
_entry.id   AF-A0A0P8C3Z4-F1
#
_cell.length_a   1.000
_cell.length_b   1.000
_cell.length_c   1.000
_cell.angle_alpha   90.00
_cell.angle_beta   90.00
_cell.angle_gamma   90.00
#
_symmetry.space_group_name_H-M   'P 1'
#
loop_
_entity.id
_entity.type
_entity.pdbx_description
1 polymer ?
#
loop_
_entity_poly.entity_id
_entity_poly.type
_entity_poly.pdbx_seq_one_letter_code
_entity_poly.pdbx_strand_id
1 'polypeptide(L)'
;MSMVGEDGWCINYDKSQRECTIYEDRPSFCRVQPDTFQKLYDISPTDLNDFAIECCEQQISGVYGNHSEEMTRFYQAVGIESKLIELTAEPETISEE
;
A
#
# COMPACT_ATOMS: atom_id res chain seq x y z
N MET A 1 -11.47 -11.10 23.74
CA MET A 1 -10.70 -11.93 22.78
C MET A 1 -9.47 -11.16 22.38
N SER A 2 -8.27 -11.74 22.49
CA SER A 2 -7.06 -11.11 21.96
C SER A 2 -6.96 -11.46 20.48
N MET A 3 -6.93 -10.46 19.60
CA MET A 3 -6.64 -10.67 18.17
C MET A 3 -5.14 -10.86 17.91
N VAL A 4 -4.33 -10.77 18.95
CA VAL A 4 -2.86 -10.87 18.92
C VAL A 4 -2.44 -12.21 19.52
N GLY A 5 -1.66 -12.98 18.76
CA GLY A 5 -1.06 -14.24 19.18
C GLY A 5 0.17 -14.05 20.06
N GLU A 6 0.75 -15.15 20.54
CA GLU A 6 1.93 -15.15 21.41
C GLU A 6 3.18 -14.54 20.76
N ASP A 7 3.21 -14.54 19.42
CA ASP A 7 4.27 -13.97 18.60
C ASP A 7 4.09 -12.47 18.32
N GLY A 8 3.03 -11.86 18.86
CA GLY A 8 2.69 -10.45 18.63
C GLY A 8 1.98 -10.16 17.31
N TRP A 9 1.64 -11.18 16.51
CA TRP A 9 0.96 -11.01 15.22
C TRP A 9 -0.54 -11.25 15.32
N CYS A 10 -1.28 -10.74 14.33
CA CYS A 10 -2.70 -11.02 14.21
C CYS A 10 -2.94 -12.52 13.98
N ILE A 11 -3.83 -13.14 14.75
CA ILE A 11 -4.15 -14.58 14.62
C ILE A 11 -4.77 -14.97 13.27
N ASN A 12 -5.29 -13.99 12.52
CA ASN A 12 -5.91 -14.16 11.21
C ASN A 12 -4.93 -13.87 10.04
N TYR A 13 -3.65 -13.64 10.32
CA TYR A 13 -2.63 -13.40 9.30
C TYR A 13 -1.85 -14.69 8.99
N ASP A 14 -1.98 -15.18 7.75
CA ASP A 14 -1.14 -16.26 7.23
C ASP A 14 0.21 -15.70 6.79
N LYS A 15 1.25 -15.99 7.56
CA LYS A 15 2.62 -15.54 7.28
C LYS A 15 3.26 -16.20 6.06
N SER A 16 2.82 -17.40 5.71
CA SER A 16 3.38 -18.16 4.59
C SER A 16 2.91 -17.58 3.26
N GLN A 17 1.62 -17.26 3.16
CA GLN A 17 1.02 -16.64 1.98
C GLN A 17 1.08 -15.11 2.02
N ARG A 18 1.33 -14.53 3.20
CA ARG A 18 1.28 -13.09 3.49
C ARG A 18 -0.13 -12.52 3.25
N GLU A 19 -1.15 -13.29 3.64
CA GLU A 19 -2.56 -12.95 3.43
C GLU A 19 -3.33 -12.90 4.75
N CYS A 20 -4.32 -12.01 4.84
CA CYS A 20 -5.27 -11.97 5.95
C CYS A 20 -6.55 -12.71 5.56
N THR A 21 -7.03 -13.60 6.43
CA THR A 21 -8.27 -14.35 6.19
C THR A 21 -9.52 -13.46 6.24
N ILE A 22 -10.61 -13.93 5.61
CA ILE A 22 -11.91 -13.24 5.64
C ILE A 22 -12.86 -13.85 6.67
N TYR A 23 -13.29 -13.05 7.65
CA TYR A 23 -14.17 -13.45 8.76
C TYR A 23 -15.18 -12.33 9.11
N GLU A 24 -16.30 -12.71 9.75
CA GLU A 24 -17.49 -11.86 9.94
C GLU A 24 -17.26 -10.65 10.86
N ASP A 25 -16.63 -10.87 12.00
CA ASP A 25 -16.39 -9.90 13.07
C ASP A 25 -15.09 -9.10 12.87
N ARG A 26 -14.58 -9.04 11.64
CA ARG A 26 -13.36 -8.29 11.33
C ARG A 26 -13.50 -6.81 11.70
N PRO A 27 -12.57 -6.27 12.50
CA PRO A 27 -12.60 -4.85 12.88
C PRO A 27 -12.63 -3.93 11.66
N SER A 28 -13.27 -2.77 11.80
CA SER A 28 -13.36 -1.78 10.74
C SER A 28 -11.99 -1.40 10.18
N PHE A 29 -10.99 -1.17 11.04
CA PHE A 29 -9.64 -0.80 10.61
C PHE A 29 -8.92 -1.89 9.78
N CYS A 30 -9.38 -3.14 9.82
CA CYS A 30 -8.86 -4.21 8.96
C CYS A 30 -9.62 -4.32 7.62
N ARG A 31 -10.61 -3.46 7.35
CA ARG A 31 -11.42 -3.46 6.13
C ARG A 31 -10.96 -2.32 5.24
N VAL A 32 -10.46 -2.65 4.05
CA VAL A 32 -10.12 -1.67 3.02
C VAL A 32 -11.40 -1.29 2.28
N GLN A 33 -12.19 -0.39 2.87
CA GLN A 33 -13.47 0.08 2.33
C GLN A 33 -13.55 1.62 2.38
N PRO A 34 -14.26 2.25 1.42
CA PRO A 34 -14.37 3.71 1.36
C PRO A 34 -14.88 4.36 2.65
N ASP A 35 -15.90 3.77 3.28
CA ASP A 35 -16.50 4.33 4.49
C ASP A 35 -15.53 4.32 5.69
N THR A 36 -14.65 3.32 5.73
CA THR A 36 -13.64 3.16 6.78
C THR A 36 -12.54 4.20 6.60
N PHE A 37 -12.05 4.38 5.38
CA PHE A 37 -10.99 5.33 5.07
C PHE A 37 -11.45 6.79 5.18
N GLN A 38 -12.69 7.10 4.79
CA GLN A 38 -13.27 8.41 5.06
C GLN A 38 -13.31 8.70 6.57
N LYS A 39 -13.71 7.73 7.40
CA LYS A 39 -13.81 7.93 8.86
C LYS A 39 -12.45 8.06 9.54
N LEU A 40 -11.44 7.33 9.09
CA LEU A 40 -10.13 7.26 9.75
C LEU A 40 -9.14 8.33 9.25
N TYR A 41 -9.21 8.65 7.96
CA TYR A 41 -8.18 9.44 7.27
C TYR A 41 -8.76 10.61 6.47
N ASP A 42 -10.09 10.80 6.47
CA ASP A 42 -10.80 11.82 5.70
C ASP A 42 -10.56 11.74 4.18
N ILE A 43 -10.28 10.53 3.69
CA ILE A 43 -10.05 10.26 2.26
C ILE A 43 -11.39 10.04 1.56
N SER A 44 -11.61 10.79 0.47
CA SER A 44 -12.79 10.62 -0.38
C SER A 44 -12.87 9.19 -0.94
N PRO A 45 -14.08 8.60 -1.07
CA PRO A 45 -14.27 7.32 -1.74
C PRO A 45 -13.67 7.23 -3.14
N THR A 46 -13.61 8.33 -3.87
CA THR A 46 -13.03 8.40 -5.22
C THR A 46 -11.51 8.29 -5.21
N ASP A 47 -10.89 8.73 -4.13
CA ASP A 47 -9.43 8.89 -4.02
C ASP A 47 -8.81 7.71 -3.27
N LEU A 48 -9.65 6.80 -2.74
CA LEU A 48 -9.23 5.64 -1.93
C LEU A 48 -8.18 4.78 -2.64
N ASN A 49 -8.41 4.46 -3.92
CA ASN A 49 -7.52 3.56 -4.64
C ASN A 49 -6.14 4.19 -4.82
N ASP A 50 -6.07 5.45 -5.23
CA ASP A 50 -4.81 6.16 -5.42
C ASP A 50 -4.04 6.27 -4.10
N PHE A 51 -4.75 6.63 -3.02
CA PHE A 51 -4.18 6.69 -1.67
C PHE A 51 -3.64 5.32 -1.20
N ALA A 52 -4.42 4.25 -1.39
CA ALA A 52 -4.02 2.90 -0.98
C ALA A 52 -2.83 2.39 -1.80
N ILE A 53 -2.78 2.71 -3.10
CA ILE A 53 -1.67 2.36 -3.99
C ILE A 53 -0.39 3.06 -3.51
N GLU A 54 -0.44 4.36 -3.25
CA GLU A 54 0.73 5.12 -2.76
C GLU A 54 1.24 4.55 -1.42
N CYS A 55 0.35 4.22 -0.48
CA CYS A 55 0.73 3.58 0.79
C CYS A 55 1.46 2.25 0.56
N CYS A 56 0.97 1.43 -0.36
CA CYS A 56 1.60 0.16 -0.71
C CYS A 56 2.96 0.36 -1.37
N GLU A 57 3.11 1.33 -2.28
CA GLU A 57 4.39 1.67 -2.90
C GLU A 57 5.44 2.06 -1.85
N GLN A 58 5.09 2.97 -0.93
CA GLN A 58 5.99 3.41 0.14
C GLN A 58 6.42 2.23 1.03
N GLN A 59 5.49 1.35 1.37
CA GLN A 59 5.79 0.18 2.19
C GLN A 59 6.67 -0.84 1.47
N ILE A 60 6.37 -1.16 0.22
CA ILE A 60 7.19 -2.08 -0.59
C ILE A 60 8.59 -1.49 -0.78
N SER A 61 8.68 -0.19 -1.07
CA SER A 61 9.95 0.52 -1.18
C SER A 61 10.79 0.43 0.10
N GLY A 62 10.17 0.70 1.26
CA GLY A 62 10.87 0.67 2.54
C GLY A 62 11.38 -0.72 2.94
N VAL A 63 10.72 -1.79 2.50
CA VAL A 63 11.08 -3.17 2.84
C VAL A 63 11.99 -3.84 1.80
N TYR A 64 11.69 -3.64 0.50
CA TYR A 64 12.29 -4.36 -0.62
C TYR A 64 13.06 -3.44 -1.59
N GLY A 65 12.79 -2.14 -1.56
CA GLY A 65 13.37 -1.15 -2.48
C GLY A 65 12.48 -0.83 -3.70
N ASN A 66 12.74 0.33 -4.31
CA ASN A 66 11.95 0.88 -5.43
C ASN A 66 11.98 0.03 -6.70
N HIS A 67 13.03 -0.78 -6.91
CA HIS A 67 13.20 -1.61 -8.11
C HIS A 67 13.10 -3.11 -7.80
N SER A 68 12.33 -3.46 -6.77
CA SER A 68 12.15 -4.85 -6.33
C SER A 68 11.22 -5.65 -7.26
N GLU A 69 11.35 -6.98 -7.20
CA GLU A 69 10.37 -7.87 -7.84
C GLU A 69 8.97 -7.69 -7.24
N GLU A 70 8.90 -7.41 -5.93
CA GLU A 70 7.67 -7.11 -5.21
C GLU A 70 6.97 -5.88 -5.80
N MET A 71 7.70 -4.80 -6.06
CA MET A 71 7.14 -3.60 -6.70
C MET A 71 6.61 -3.91 -8.10
N THR A 72 7.37 -4.69 -8.88
CA THR A 72 6.95 -5.08 -10.23
C THR A 72 5.68 -5.94 -10.21
N ARG A 73 5.61 -6.94 -9.32
CA ARG A 73 4.42 -7.79 -9.13
C ARG A 73 3.21 -6.99 -8.65
N PHE A 74 3.43 -6.03 -7.75
CA PHE A 74 2.38 -5.14 -7.27
C PHE A 74 1.78 -4.32 -8.42
N TYR A 75 2.60 -3.64 -9.21
CA TYR A 75 2.12 -2.87 -10.37
C TYR A 75 1.33 -3.70 -11.36
N GLN A 76 1.80 -4.91 -11.66
CA GLN A 76 1.07 -5.86 -12.50
C GLN A 76 -0.30 -6.22 -11.91
N ALA A 77 -0.38 -6.45 -10.59
CA ALA A 77 -1.62 -6.82 -9.91
C ALA A 77 -2.66 -5.69 -9.89
N VAL A 78 -2.23 -4.44 -9.77
CA VAL A 78 -3.13 -3.26 -9.79
C VAL A 78 -3.38 -2.71 -11.20
N GLY A 79 -2.78 -3.32 -12.23
CA GLY A 79 -2.96 -2.91 -13.62
C GLY A 79 -2.28 -1.57 -13.97
N ILE A 80 -1.28 -1.17 -13.20
CA ILE A 80 -0.44 -0.02 -13.49
C ILE A 80 0.74 -0.51 -14.30
N GLU A 81 0.95 0.04 -15.50
CA GLU A 81 2.23 -0.15 -16.18
C GLU A 81 3.31 0.48 -15.32
N SER A 82 4.28 -0.33 -14.87
CA SER A 82 5.43 0.12 -14.10
C SER A 82 6.07 1.31 -14.80
N LYS A 83 5.77 2.53 -14.33
CA LYS A 83 6.49 3.76 -14.66
C LYS A 83 7.85 3.68 -13.96
N LEU A 84 8.69 2.75 -14.43
CA LEU A 84 10.11 2.83 -14.20
C LEU A 84 10.60 4.10 -14.93
N ILE A 85 10.69 5.17 -14.15
CA ILE A 85 11.70 6.22 -14.30
C ILE A 85 11.56 7.04 -15.61
N GLU A 86 10.66 8.01 -15.61
CA GLU A 86 11.14 9.35 -16.00
C GLU A 86 11.61 9.99 -14.69
N LEU A 87 12.93 9.87 -14.44
CA LEU A 87 13.63 10.89 -13.68
C LEU A 87 13.11 12.21 -14.22
N THR A 88 12.52 13.04 -13.38
CA THR A 88 12.49 14.48 -13.60
C THR A 88 13.93 14.96 -13.62
N ALA A 89 14.65 14.66 -14.70
CA ALA A 89 15.56 15.59 -15.31
C ALA A 89 14.67 16.65 -15.95
N GLU A 90 14.08 17.50 -15.12
CA GLU A 90 14.00 18.88 -15.56
C GLU A 90 15.47 19.34 -15.55
N PRO A 91 16.08 19.70 -16.69
CA PRO A 91 17.26 20.52 -16.61
C PRO A 91 16.80 21.81 -15.95
N GLU A 92 17.06 21.97 -14.64
CA GLU A 92 17.07 23.29 -14.04
C GLU A 92 18.08 24.10 -14.86
N THR A 93 17.55 24.92 -15.75
CA THR A 93 18.28 25.93 -16.48
C THR A 93 18.94 26.81 -15.42
N ILE A 94 20.25 26.64 -15.25
CA ILE A 94 21.09 27.66 -14.64
C ILE A 94 20.99 28.87 -15.57
N SER A 95 20.12 29.81 -15.25
CA SER A 95 20.17 31.16 -15.79
C SER A 95 21.33 31.86 -15.09
N GLU A 96 22.48 31.92 -15.76
CA GLU A 96 23.49 32.92 -15.47
C GLU A 96 22.94 34.31 -15.86
N GLU A 97 22.78 35.20 -14.89
CA GLU A 97 22.87 36.66 -15.06
C GLU A 97 23.83 37.23 -14.01
#